data_AF-A0AAA9ZQP4-F1
#
_entry.id   AF-A0AAA9ZQP4-F1
#
_cell.length_a   1.000
_cell.length_b   1.000
_cell.length_c   1.000
_cell.angle_alpha   90.00
_cell.angle_beta   90.00
_cell.angle_gamma   90.00
#
_symmetry.space_group_name_H-M   'P 1'
#
loop_
_entity.id
_entity.type
_entity.pdbx_description
1 polymer ?
#
loop_
_entity_poly.entity_id
_entity_poly.type
_entity_poly.pdbx_seq_one_letter_code
_entity_poly.pdbx_strand_id
1 'polypeptide(L)'
;MAQKIDLSIALRLVDKFNGEADRLLGFFETIDLLKDYSDGVPDAELIKFIKTRLTGPAHGAITTATTLAEVKKLLKDKFSIKFSPQAIEAEMASMKQQKKTISEYGHEMNELAAKLSAAHVSQGTFSDESAASAIVQPVAVKSFTNGLKDHRTQFFLKARNPNTLVKAISDALEVQNTEEESAMWFHASPSRQNG
;
A
#
# COMPACT_ATOMS: atom_id res chain seq x y z
N MET A 1 14.52 -37.65 13.19
CA MET A 1 14.11 -37.72 11.77
C MET A 1 12.90 -36.82 11.62
N ALA A 2 13.08 -35.58 11.16
CA ALA A 2 12.00 -34.61 11.06
C ALA A 2 11.00 -35.06 9.97
N GLN A 3 9.71 -34.97 10.28
CA GLN A 3 8.63 -35.37 9.39
C GLN A 3 8.77 -34.64 8.05
N LYS A 4 9.02 -35.41 6.97
CA LYS A 4 8.87 -34.93 5.60
C LYS A 4 7.42 -34.46 5.46
N ILE A 5 7.18 -33.15 5.53
CA ILE A 5 5.91 -32.60 5.09
C ILE A 5 5.79 -33.01 3.63
N ASP A 6 4.70 -33.74 3.35
CA ASP A 6 4.42 -34.33 2.07
C ASP A 6 4.48 -33.23 0.99
N LEU A 7 5.30 -33.42 -0.05
CA LEU A 7 5.45 -32.45 -1.14
C LEU A 7 4.05 -32.04 -1.65
N SER A 8 3.12 -32.99 -1.67
CA SER A 8 1.71 -32.81 -2.00
C SER A 8 0.95 -31.75 -1.14
N ILE A 9 1.34 -31.56 0.12
CA ILE A 9 0.78 -30.51 1.02
C ILE A 9 1.42 -29.15 0.70
N ALA A 10 2.74 -29.09 0.53
CA ALA A 10 3.43 -27.86 0.11
C ALA A 10 2.94 -27.38 -1.28
N LEU A 11 2.67 -28.32 -2.19
CA LEU A 11 2.13 -28.06 -3.53
C LEU A 11 0.67 -27.58 -3.50
N ARG A 12 -0.11 -27.88 -2.46
CA ARG A 12 -1.45 -27.31 -2.26
C ARG A 12 -1.41 -25.87 -1.73
N LEU A 13 -0.33 -25.48 -1.08
CA LEU A 13 -0.15 -24.16 -0.49
C LEU A 13 0.22 -23.09 -1.53
N VAL A 14 0.78 -23.48 -2.67
CA VAL A 14 1.13 -22.54 -3.75
C VAL A 14 -0.14 -21.99 -4.41
N ASP A 15 -0.52 -20.78 -4.00
CA ASP A 15 -1.65 -20.05 -4.57
C ASP A 15 -1.44 -19.76 -6.06
N LYS A 16 -2.56 -19.68 -6.79
CA LYS A 16 -2.53 -19.34 -8.22
C LYS A 16 -2.15 -17.87 -8.39
N PHE A 17 -1.17 -17.60 -9.23
CA PHE A 17 -0.72 -16.24 -9.55
C PHE A 17 -1.15 -15.83 -10.95
N ASN A 18 -1.98 -14.79 -11.03
CA ASN A 18 -2.56 -14.26 -12.27
C ASN A 18 -1.81 -13.03 -12.83
N GLY A 19 -0.79 -12.52 -12.12
CA GLY A 19 -0.10 -11.28 -12.47
C GLY A 19 -0.46 -10.07 -11.61
N GLU A 20 -1.26 -10.24 -10.55
CA GLU A 20 -1.53 -9.16 -9.59
C GLU A 20 -0.28 -8.83 -8.75
N ALA A 21 0.16 -7.57 -8.81
CA ALA A 21 1.39 -7.14 -8.15
C ALA A 21 1.32 -7.27 -6.61
N ASP A 22 0.14 -7.08 -6.02
CA ASP A 22 -0.08 -7.19 -4.57
C ASP A 22 0.11 -8.63 -4.06
N ARG A 23 -0.08 -9.63 -4.93
CA ARG A 23 0.07 -11.06 -4.61
C ARG A 23 1.45 -11.61 -4.96
N LEU A 24 2.31 -10.79 -5.57
CA LEU A 24 3.62 -11.24 -6.05
C LEU A 24 4.57 -11.62 -4.90
N LEU A 25 4.58 -10.82 -3.82
CA LEU A 25 5.44 -11.09 -2.66
C LEU A 25 5.03 -12.38 -1.96
N GLY A 26 3.75 -12.57 -1.66
CA GLY A 26 3.25 -13.82 -1.07
C GLY A 26 3.50 -15.03 -1.97
N PHE A 27 3.42 -14.85 -3.30
CA PHE A 27 3.79 -15.90 -4.24
C PHE A 27 5.30 -16.24 -4.20
N PHE A 28 6.19 -15.25 -4.03
CA PHE A 28 7.62 -15.49 -3.85
C PHE A 28 7.96 -16.20 -2.54
N GLU A 29 7.35 -15.79 -1.43
CA GLU A 29 7.49 -16.47 -0.15
C GLU A 29 7.05 -17.93 -0.24
N THR A 30 5.97 -18.20 -0.98
CA THR A 30 5.49 -19.56 -1.17
C THR A 30 6.40 -20.39 -2.08
N ILE A 31 7.07 -19.76 -3.06
CA ILE A 31 8.13 -20.42 -3.86
C ILE A 31 9.37 -20.69 -3.01
N ASP A 32 9.78 -19.78 -2.13
CA ASP A 32 10.89 -20.00 -1.19
C ASP A 32 10.58 -21.15 -0.25
N LEU A 33 9.39 -21.15 0.33
CA LEU A 33 8.89 -22.23 1.17
C LEU A 33 8.89 -23.56 0.40
N LEU A 34 8.39 -23.57 -0.85
CA LEU A 34 8.44 -24.76 -1.70
C LEU A 34 9.88 -25.26 -1.91
N LYS A 35 10.84 -24.36 -2.14
CA LYS A 35 12.25 -24.70 -2.32
C LYS A 35 12.85 -25.32 -1.05
N ASP A 36 12.57 -24.72 0.10
CA ASP A 36 13.08 -25.20 1.40
C ASP A 36 12.53 -26.59 1.76
N TYR A 37 11.31 -26.92 1.33
CA TYR A 37 10.68 -28.23 1.59
C TYR A 37 10.85 -29.25 0.44
N SER A 38 11.41 -28.87 -0.70
CA SER A 38 11.58 -29.74 -1.88
C SER A 38 12.99 -30.30 -2.04
N ASP A 39 13.68 -30.50 -0.91
CA ASP A 39 15.06 -30.97 -0.87
C ASP A 39 15.23 -32.30 -1.66
N GLY A 40 15.98 -32.24 -2.76
CA GLY A 40 16.21 -33.36 -3.69
C GLY A 40 15.34 -33.40 -4.97
N VAL A 41 14.41 -32.46 -5.17
CA VAL A 41 13.66 -32.33 -6.43
C VAL A 41 14.45 -31.48 -7.43
N PRO A 42 14.62 -31.91 -8.70
CA PRO A 42 15.28 -31.09 -9.71
C PRO A 42 14.52 -29.79 -9.98
N ASP A 43 15.24 -28.67 -10.08
CA ASP A 43 14.68 -27.33 -10.40
C ASP A 43 13.74 -27.35 -11.62
N ALA A 44 14.00 -28.21 -12.61
CA ALA A 44 13.17 -28.35 -13.80
C ALA A 44 11.74 -28.86 -13.50
N GLU A 45 11.56 -29.72 -12.50
CA GLU A 45 10.24 -30.21 -12.08
C GLU A 45 9.49 -29.16 -11.27
N LEU A 46 10.19 -28.43 -10.41
CA LEU A 46 9.66 -27.28 -9.68
C LEU A 46 9.17 -26.18 -10.62
N ILE A 47 9.91 -25.90 -11.70
CA ILE A 47 9.50 -24.91 -12.71
C ILE A 47 8.25 -25.37 -13.48
N LYS A 48 8.15 -26.65 -13.85
CA LYS A 48 6.92 -27.19 -14.46
C LYS A 48 5.74 -27.03 -13.53
N PHE A 49 5.92 -27.26 -12.23
CA PHE A 49 4.87 -27.06 -11.26
C PHE A 49 4.47 -25.59 -11.13
N ILE A 50 5.43 -24.67 -11.01
CA ILE A 50 5.16 -23.23 -10.94
C ILE A 50 4.41 -22.76 -12.20
N LYS A 51 4.76 -23.28 -13.38
CA LYS A 51 4.01 -23.04 -14.63
C LYS A 51 2.52 -23.45 -14.49
N THR A 52 2.20 -24.57 -13.84
CA THR A 52 0.78 -24.96 -13.61
C THR A 52 0.01 -24.05 -12.64
N ARG A 53 0.73 -23.29 -11.78
CA ARG A 53 0.14 -22.34 -10.82
C ARG A 53 0.03 -20.93 -11.37
N LEU A 54 0.73 -20.63 -12.46
CA LEU A 54 0.66 -19.34 -13.15
C LEU A 54 -0.50 -19.33 -14.14
N THR A 55 -1.33 -18.31 -14.06
CA THR A 55 -2.49 -18.13 -14.94
C THR A 55 -2.39 -16.82 -15.71
N GLY A 56 -2.98 -16.79 -16.91
CA GLY A 56 -3.06 -15.58 -17.74
C GLY A 56 -1.69 -15.03 -18.17
N PRO A 57 -1.45 -13.70 -18.07
CA PRO A 57 -0.23 -13.07 -18.57
C PRO A 57 1.04 -13.54 -17.85
N ALA A 58 0.92 -14.02 -16.60
CA ALA A 58 2.04 -14.52 -15.81
C ALA A 58 2.61 -15.84 -16.33
N HIS A 59 1.77 -16.70 -16.91
CA HIS A 59 2.23 -17.92 -17.58
C HIS A 59 3.09 -17.61 -18.81
N GLY A 60 2.72 -16.59 -19.59
CA GLY A 60 3.46 -16.15 -20.77
C GLY A 60 4.78 -15.42 -20.46
N ALA A 61 5.00 -15.01 -19.21
CA ALA A 61 6.19 -14.27 -18.79
C ALA A 61 7.42 -15.15 -18.54
N ILE A 62 7.20 -16.43 -18.21
CA ILE A 62 8.24 -17.35 -17.72
C ILE A 62 8.55 -18.49 -18.70
N THR A 63 8.08 -18.36 -19.94
CA THR A 63 8.28 -19.37 -21.00
C THR A 63 9.75 -19.66 -21.28
N THR A 64 10.63 -18.67 -21.08
CA THR A 64 12.08 -18.76 -21.30
C THR A 64 12.90 -19.07 -20.05
N ALA A 65 12.28 -19.16 -18.87
CA ALA A 65 13.00 -19.34 -17.61
C ALA A 65 13.48 -20.80 -17.43
N THR A 66 14.76 -20.96 -17.09
CA THR A 66 15.40 -22.26 -16.86
C THR A 66 15.76 -22.53 -15.41
N THR A 67 15.81 -21.49 -14.58
CA THR A 67 16.06 -21.59 -13.14
C THR A 67 14.96 -20.92 -12.31
N LEU A 68 14.78 -21.35 -11.06
CA LEU A 68 13.85 -20.71 -10.12
C LEU A 68 14.18 -19.24 -9.87
N ALA A 69 15.48 -18.89 -9.86
CA ALA A 69 15.95 -17.52 -9.73
C ALA A 69 15.53 -16.65 -10.92
N GLU A 70 15.61 -17.18 -12.15
CA GLU A 70 15.12 -16.50 -13.35
C GLU A 70 13.60 -16.33 -13.35
N VAL A 71 12.84 -17.33 -12.88
CA VAL A 71 11.38 -17.21 -12.74
C VAL A 71 11.02 -16.05 -11.82
N LYS A 72 11.66 -15.96 -10.64
CA LYS A 72 11.43 -14.85 -9.71
C LYS A 72 11.82 -13.51 -10.32
N LYS A 73 12.97 -13.46 -11.01
CA LYS A 73 13.43 -12.24 -11.67
C LYS A 73 12.45 -11.79 -12.76
N LEU A 74 12.01 -12.68 -13.64
CA LEU A 74 11.07 -12.35 -14.73
C LEU A 74 9.68 -11.97 -14.21
N LEU A 75 9.20 -12.63 -13.16
CA LEU A 75 7.94 -12.27 -12.52
C LEU A 75 8.07 -10.92 -11.79
N LYS A 76 9.21 -10.64 -11.15
CA LYS A 76 9.51 -9.33 -10.57
C LYS A 76 9.58 -8.25 -11.65
N ASP A 77 10.30 -8.50 -12.74
CA ASP A 77 10.47 -7.51 -13.81
C ASP A 77 9.15 -7.21 -14.54
N LYS A 78 8.26 -8.20 -14.70
CA LYS A 78 6.98 -8.00 -15.41
C LYS A 78 5.79 -7.62 -14.53
N PHE A 79 5.74 -8.12 -13.29
CA PHE A 79 4.60 -7.98 -12.38
C PHE A 79 4.94 -7.33 -11.05
N SER A 80 6.20 -6.95 -10.78
CA SER A 80 6.43 -6.01 -9.68
C SER A 80 5.59 -4.78 -9.93
N ILE A 81 5.09 -4.24 -8.82
CA ILE A 81 4.23 -3.07 -8.76
C ILE A 81 4.79 -2.03 -9.74
N LYS A 82 4.12 -1.86 -10.89
CA LYS A 82 4.44 -0.86 -11.91
C LYS A 82 4.19 0.57 -11.43
N PHE A 83 3.98 0.76 -10.13
CA PHE A 83 4.01 2.07 -9.55
C PHE A 83 5.44 2.31 -9.06
N SER A 84 6.22 3.00 -9.89
CA SER A 84 7.42 3.65 -9.37
C SER A 84 6.99 4.52 -8.16
N PRO A 85 7.86 4.74 -7.17
CA PRO A 85 7.58 5.66 -6.08
C PRO A 85 7.04 7.01 -6.59
N GLN A 86 7.59 7.49 -7.71
CA GLN A 86 7.12 8.69 -8.42
C GLN A 86 5.67 8.60 -8.92
N ALA A 87 5.22 7.44 -9.40
CA ALA A 87 3.84 7.26 -9.83
C ALA A 87 2.87 7.28 -8.64
N ILE A 88 3.26 6.67 -7.50
CA ILE A 88 2.45 6.71 -6.27
C ILE A 88 2.43 8.13 -5.68
N GLU A 89 3.56 8.84 -5.69
CA GLU A 89 3.63 10.25 -5.28
C GLU A 89 2.73 11.14 -6.15
N ALA A 90 2.75 10.93 -7.48
CA ALA A 90 1.88 11.65 -8.40
C ALA A 90 0.40 11.34 -8.15
N GLU A 91 0.06 10.08 -7.88
CA GLU A 91 -1.29 9.66 -7.51
C GLU A 91 -1.74 10.33 -6.20
N MET A 92 -0.90 10.28 -5.16
CA MET A 92 -1.15 10.95 -3.88
C MET A 92 -1.34 12.45 -4.04
N ALA A 93 -0.53 13.12 -4.86
CA ALA A 93 -0.64 14.56 -5.11
C ALA A 93 -1.90 14.92 -5.93
N SER A 94 -2.36 14.01 -6.80
CA SER A 94 -3.58 14.21 -7.58
C SER A 94 -4.87 13.92 -6.80
N MET A 95 -4.77 13.14 -5.73
CA MET A 95 -5.93 12.70 -4.95
C MET A 95 -6.48 13.84 -4.09
N LYS A 96 -7.77 14.13 -4.27
CA LYS A 96 -8.51 15.15 -3.52
C LYS A 96 -9.64 14.48 -2.73
N GLN A 97 -10.00 15.06 -1.60
CA GLN A 97 -11.08 14.58 -0.73
C GLN A 97 -12.43 14.50 -1.46
N GLN A 98 -12.72 15.44 -2.37
CA GLN A 98 -13.97 15.52 -3.12
C GLN A 98 -15.22 15.47 -2.21
N LYS A 99 -16.04 14.41 -2.30
CA LYS A 99 -17.25 14.18 -1.51
C LYS A 99 -17.04 13.22 -0.32
N LYS A 100 -15.81 12.72 -0.12
CA LYS A 100 -15.48 11.77 0.94
C LYS A 100 -15.36 12.46 2.29
N THR A 101 -15.63 11.72 3.36
CA THR A 101 -15.35 12.20 4.72
C THR A 101 -13.84 12.31 4.94
N ILE A 102 -13.42 13.12 5.93
CA ILE A 102 -12.01 13.27 6.29
C ILE A 102 -11.41 11.91 6.69
N SER A 103 -12.17 11.07 7.38
CA SER A 103 -11.74 9.73 7.80
C SER A 103 -11.52 8.78 6.62
N GLU A 104 -12.44 8.73 5.65
CA GLU A 104 -12.30 7.89 4.46
C GLU A 104 -11.12 8.34 3.59
N TYR A 105 -11.00 9.65 3.36
CA TYR A 105 -9.89 10.21 2.61
C TYR A 105 -8.54 9.99 3.31
N GLY A 106 -8.50 10.12 4.64
CA GLY A 106 -7.33 9.83 5.45
C GLY A 106 -6.93 8.35 5.41
N HIS A 107 -7.89 7.44 5.33
CA HIS A 107 -7.62 6.01 5.19
C HIS A 107 -6.98 5.68 3.83
N GLU A 108 -7.55 6.18 2.73
CA GLU A 108 -6.97 5.99 1.39
C GLU A 108 -5.56 6.58 1.26
N MET A 109 -5.33 7.74 1.88
CA MET A 109 -4.00 8.36 1.89
C MET A 109 -2.99 7.54 2.72
N ASN A 110 -3.42 6.88 3.81
CA ASN A 110 -2.59 5.94 4.56
C ASN A 110 -2.24 4.70 3.73
N GLU A 111 -3.19 4.15 2.98
CA GLU A 111 -2.94 3.01 2.10
C GLU A 111 -1.91 3.36 1.02
N LEU A 112 -2.04 4.54 0.39
CA LEU A 112 -1.05 5.02 -0.59
C LEU A 112 0.32 5.28 0.04
N ALA A 113 0.39 5.82 1.25
CA ALA A 113 1.64 6.02 1.98
C ALA A 113 2.33 4.68 2.32
N ALA A 114 1.56 3.65 2.69
CA ALA A 114 2.09 2.30 2.90
C ALA A 114 2.62 1.70 1.59
N LYS A 115 1.86 1.83 0.49
CA LYS A 115 2.30 1.40 -0.85
C LYS A 115 3.58 2.11 -1.30
N LEU A 116 3.69 3.42 -1.04
CA LEU A 116 4.89 4.20 -1.36
C LEU A 116 6.10 3.73 -0.56
N SER A 117 5.92 3.47 0.73
CA SER A 117 6.98 2.94 1.60
C SER A 117 7.45 1.55 1.14
N ALA A 118 6.51 0.67 0.80
CA ALA A 118 6.80 -0.66 0.28
C ALA A 118 7.49 -0.62 -1.09
N ALA A 119 7.11 0.32 -1.97
CA ALA A 119 7.75 0.52 -3.27
C ALA A 119 9.20 1.00 -3.12
N HIS A 120 9.46 1.89 -2.18
CA HIS A 120 10.79 2.38 -1.84
C HIS A 120 11.73 1.29 -1.30
N VAL A 121 11.22 0.40 -0.46
CA VAL A 121 11.96 -0.79 0.01
C VAL A 121 12.19 -1.77 -1.14
N SER A 122 11.17 -2.01 -1.96
CA SER A 122 11.25 -2.93 -3.11
C SER A 122 12.28 -2.51 -4.17
N GLN A 123 12.49 -1.20 -4.32
CA GLN A 123 13.52 -0.62 -5.19
C GLN A 123 14.91 -0.53 -4.54
N GLY A 124 15.05 -0.91 -3.26
CA GLY A 124 16.31 -0.85 -2.53
C GLY A 124 16.77 0.58 -2.19
N THR A 125 15.88 1.57 -2.28
CA THR A 125 16.19 2.95 -1.86
C THR A 125 16.39 3.03 -0.36
N PHE A 126 15.65 2.21 0.40
CA PHE A 126 15.78 2.08 1.84
C PHE A 126 15.89 0.61 2.23
N SER A 127 16.65 0.36 3.29
CA SER A 127 16.88 -0.98 3.85
C SER A 127 15.64 -1.52 4.55
N ASP A 128 14.87 -0.64 5.19
CA ASP A 128 13.73 -0.98 6.03
C ASP A 128 12.54 -0.04 5.78
N GLU A 129 11.34 -0.55 6.03
CA GLU A 129 10.09 0.20 5.88
C GLU A 129 9.98 1.37 6.86
N SER A 130 10.60 1.26 8.05
CA SER A 130 10.64 2.36 9.03
C SER A 130 11.40 3.58 8.50
N ALA A 131 12.53 3.36 7.82
CA ALA A 131 13.31 4.42 7.22
C ALA A 131 12.57 5.06 6.03
N ALA A 132 11.89 4.25 5.22
CA ALA A 132 11.05 4.74 4.13
C ALA A 132 9.87 5.59 4.66
N SER A 133 9.18 5.10 5.70
CA SER A 133 8.03 5.78 6.32
C SER A 133 8.39 7.16 6.86
N ALA A 134 9.57 7.35 7.44
CA ALA A 134 10.02 8.65 7.94
C ALA A 134 10.08 9.75 6.86
N ILE A 135 10.32 9.37 5.60
CA ILE A 135 10.39 10.31 4.46
C ILE A 135 9.03 10.41 3.75
N VAL A 136 8.28 9.31 3.70
CA VAL A 136 6.95 9.26 3.10
C VAL A 136 5.92 10.06 3.91
N GLN A 137 5.99 10.02 5.25
CA GLN A 137 5.02 10.68 6.12
C GLN A 137 4.89 12.20 5.87
N PRO A 138 5.99 13.00 5.79
CA PRO A 138 5.89 14.41 5.44
C PRO A 138 5.29 14.68 4.04
N VAL A 139 5.58 13.82 3.06
CA VAL A 139 5.01 13.92 1.71
C VAL A 139 3.51 13.65 1.76
N ALA A 140 3.11 12.60 2.46
CA ALA A 140 1.72 12.22 2.64
C ALA A 140 0.91 13.29 3.37
N VAL A 141 1.46 13.90 4.42
CA VAL A 141 0.83 15.02 5.14
C VAL A 141 0.62 16.23 4.22
N LYS A 142 1.63 16.59 3.41
CA LYS A 142 1.51 17.71 2.46
C LYS A 142 0.43 17.44 1.41
N SER A 143 0.43 16.24 0.83
CA SER A 143 -0.57 15.84 -0.16
C SER A 143 -1.98 15.80 0.44
N PHE A 144 -2.14 15.21 1.62
CA PHE A 144 -3.40 15.22 2.38
C PHE A 144 -3.90 16.64 2.63
N THR A 145 -3.05 17.50 3.18
CA THR A 145 -3.42 18.88 3.52
C THR A 145 -3.81 19.69 2.28
N ASN A 146 -3.15 19.49 1.14
CA ASN A 146 -3.49 20.21 -0.09
C ASN A 146 -4.74 19.64 -0.80
N GLY A 147 -5.08 18.37 -0.56
CA GLY A 147 -6.22 17.70 -1.17
C GLY A 147 -7.53 17.82 -0.40
N LEU A 148 -7.52 18.36 0.83
CA LEU A 148 -8.73 18.63 1.61
C LEU A 148 -9.66 19.62 0.90
N LYS A 149 -10.96 19.46 1.08
CA LYS A 149 -11.97 20.33 0.45
C LYS A 149 -12.05 21.71 1.11
N ASP A 150 -11.99 21.76 2.43
CA ASP A 150 -12.18 22.99 3.18
C ASP A 150 -10.87 23.76 3.36
N HIS A 151 -10.80 24.97 2.77
CA HIS A 151 -9.64 25.84 2.82
C HIS A 151 -9.27 26.30 4.24
N ARG A 152 -10.22 26.34 5.17
CA ARG A 152 -9.94 26.74 6.56
C ARG A 152 -9.23 25.61 7.31
N THR A 153 -9.73 24.39 7.19
CA THR A 153 -9.05 23.18 7.68
C THR A 153 -7.65 23.05 7.08
N GLN A 154 -7.48 23.32 5.77
CA GLN A 154 -6.14 23.38 5.16
C GLN A 154 -5.23 24.40 5.84
N PHE A 155 -5.74 25.60 6.12
CA PHE A 155 -4.98 26.67 6.76
C PHE A 155 -4.55 26.28 8.19
N PHE A 156 -5.47 25.73 8.98
CA PHE A 156 -5.17 25.26 10.34
C PHE A 156 -4.12 24.15 10.36
N LEU A 157 -4.21 23.19 9.44
CA LEU A 157 -3.21 22.13 9.33
C LEU A 157 -1.84 22.65 8.88
N LYS A 158 -1.80 23.59 7.93
CA LYS A 158 -0.55 24.26 7.52
C LYS A 158 0.09 25.02 8.69
N ALA A 159 -0.71 25.62 9.56
CA ALA A 159 -0.22 26.31 10.75
C ALA A 159 0.25 25.34 11.86
N ARG A 160 -0.47 24.23 12.08
CA ARG A 160 -0.10 23.21 13.07
C ARG A 160 1.09 22.34 12.64
N ASN A 161 1.34 22.23 11.34
CA ASN A 161 2.41 21.44 10.73
C ASN A 161 2.57 20.03 11.35
N PRO A 162 1.57 19.15 11.21
CA PRO A 162 1.62 17.81 11.78
C PRO A 162 2.73 16.97 11.13
N ASN A 163 3.49 16.24 11.95
CA ASN A 163 4.62 15.43 11.47
C ASN A 163 4.20 14.04 10.96
N THR A 164 2.97 13.61 11.23
CA THR A 164 2.45 12.29 10.86
C THR A 164 1.04 12.41 10.29
N LEU A 165 0.68 11.49 9.39
CA LEU A 165 -0.64 11.49 8.77
C LEU A 165 -1.76 11.26 9.80
N VAL A 166 -1.51 10.40 10.78
CA VAL A 166 -2.45 10.12 11.89
C VAL A 166 -2.78 11.41 12.66
N LYS A 167 -1.75 12.21 12.97
CA LYS A 167 -1.94 13.49 13.66
C LYS A 167 -2.68 14.48 12.76
N ALA A 168 -2.35 14.53 11.47
CA ALA A 168 -3.02 15.40 10.51
C ALA A 168 -4.52 15.08 10.37
N ILE A 169 -4.90 13.80 10.39
CA ILE A 169 -6.31 13.37 10.36
C ILE A 169 -7.02 13.78 11.65
N SER A 170 -6.42 13.54 12.82
CA SER A 170 -6.99 13.94 14.12
C SER A 170 -7.20 15.44 14.20
N ASP A 171 -6.17 16.23 13.85
CA ASP A 171 -6.23 17.70 13.82
C ASP A 171 -7.33 18.20 12.87
N ALA A 172 -7.50 17.55 11.72
CA ALA A 172 -8.54 17.91 10.75
C ALA A 172 -9.96 17.65 11.28
N LEU A 173 -10.16 16.53 11.98
CA LEU A 173 -11.45 16.20 12.60
C LEU A 173 -11.80 17.14 13.76
N GLU A 174 -10.81 17.54 14.57
CA GLU A 174 -11.01 18.54 15.64
C GLU A 174 -11.49 19.88 15.09
N VAL A 175 -10.89 20.35 13.99
CA VAL A 175 -11.28 21.62 13.35
C VAL A 175 -12.71 21.53 12.85
N GLN A 176 -13.08 20.43 12.19
CA GLN A 176 -14.45 20.23 11.69
C GLN A 176 -15.48 20.21 12.84
N ASN A 177 -15.20 19.53 13.95
CA ASN A 177 -16.10 19.48 15.10
C ASN A 177 -16.26 20.86 15.77
N THR A 178 -15.17 21.64 15.86
CA THR A 178 -15.21 23.00 16.42
C THR A 178 -16.07 23.94 15.56
N GLU A 179 -16.16 23.70 14.25
CA GLU A 179 -17.02 24.47 13.34
C GLU A 179 -18.51 24.19 13.55
N GLU A 180 -18.88 22.92 13.73
CA GLU A 180 -20.27 22.53 14.02
C GLU A 180 -20.74 23.13 15.35
N GLU A 181 -19.88 23.11 16.38
CA GLU A 181 -20.17 23.74 17.67
C GLU A 181 -20.30 25.26 17.57
N SER A 182 -19.37 25.93 16.87
CA SER A 182 -19.39 27.39 16.70
C SER A 182 -20.64 27.86 15.92
N ALA A 183 -21.08 27.09 14.92
CA ALA A 183 -22.30 27.36 14.18
C ALA A 183 -23.55 27.20 15.06
N MET A 184 -23.59 26.17 15.92
CA MET A 184 -24.69 25.96 16.86
C MET A 184 -24.83 27.10 17.88
N TRP A 185 -23.73 27.62 18.44
CA TRP A 185 -23.76 28.76 19.36
C TRP A 185 -24.25 30.06 18.70
N PHE A 186 -23.89 30.29 17.43
CA PHE A 186 -24.32 31.49 16.69
C PHE A 186 -25.82 31.46 16.36
N HIS A 187 -26.38 30.27 16.07
CA HIS A 187 -27.82 30.09 15.80
C HIS A 187 -28.69 29.95 17.06
N ALA A 188 -28.11 29.59 18.21
CA ALA A 188 -28.83 29.46 19.48
C ALA A 188 -28.98 30.78 20.27
N SER A 189 -28.42 31.89 19.77
CA SER A 189 -28.59 33.20 20.39
C SER A 189 -30.04 33.69 20.21
N PRO A 190 -30.87 33.78 21.26
CA PRO A 190 -32.21 34.31 21.12
C PRO A 190 -32.09 35.77 20.72
N SER A 191 -32.70 36.14 19.61
CA SER A 191 -32.97 37.53 19.27
C SER A 191 -33.61 38.18 20.49
N ARG A 192 -32.88 39.10 21.14
CA ARG A 192 -33.45 40.02 22.12
C ARG A 192 -34.60 40.75 21.42
N GLN A 193 -35.83 40.29 21.63
CA GLN A 193 -37.02 41.05 21.32
C GLN A 193 -36.96 42.30 22.20
N ASN A 194 -36.77 43.44 21.53
CA ASN A 194 -36.85 44.77 22.12
C ASN A 194 -38.23 44.94 22.78
N GLY A 195 -38.22 45.25 24.07
CA GLY A 195 -39.32 45.90 24.78
C GLY A 195 -39.06 47.40 24.87
#